data_AF-A0A814APK0-F1
#
_entry.id   AF-A0A814APK0-F1
#
_cell.length_a   1.000
_cell.length_b   1.000
_cell.length_c   1.000
_cell.angle_alpha   90.00
_cell.angle_beta   90.00
_cell.angle_gamma   90.00
#
_symmetry.space_group_name_H-M   'P 1'
#
loop_
_entity.id
_entity.type
_entity.pdbx_description
1 polymer ?
#
loop_
_entity_poly.entity_id
_entity_poly.type
_entity_poly.pdbx_seq_one_letter_code
_entity_poly.pdbx_strand_id
1 'polypeptide(L)'
;MVSLRKLSLNICVGESGDQLTRASKILEELTGQKPSIGRAEKTIRSFGIQRNEEISTFCTVRGSLANDLLERALRIKEYRLPARCFAEQGTFAFGIDEHIDLEGMKYDPNVGIFGMNFVVVCVNKRYEPCTGCESPCSKHASYPSEIVQQIDQGDMSNSVKNHRRHLCITQSLAPSRWPKDVKNLPGGYIKQISEVLNTKKNTIGYGVQLTSTFVDTKNASEQTADWYLFPDQLKLSNVNVNQAEAVIEKLFVKDESIIPIKDKTKPNERHHVLPVLSEGIRCERLNGVWMLICCHYQHDQRCGIVGPILIDEIQKYVRHTNSPQNVHCLPISHIGGHRFAGNVIVYPTGVWYGRVLTCHIPLLVDAYTTSSAELKDKLKPLIRGYVDSS
;
A
#
# COMPACT_ATOMS: atom_id res chain seq x y z
N MET A 1 -8.01 15.72 10.24
CA MET A 1 -9.17 16.60 9.97
C MET A 1 -9.78 16.12 8.67
N VAL A 2 -11.01 15.64 8.69
CA VAL A 2 -11.70 15.15 7.48
C VAL A 2 -12.15 16.35 6.64
N SER A 3 -12.08 16.23 5.31
CA SER A 3 -12.50 17.24 4.35
C SER A 3 -13.17 16.61 3.14
N LEU A 4 -14.14 17.33 2.58
CA LEU A 4 -14.72 17.00 1.28
C LEU A 4 -13.66 17.12 0.18
N ARG A 5 -13.35 16.01 -0.51
CA ARG A 5 -12.41 15.98 -1.64
C ARG A 5 -13.07 16.39 -2.94
N LYS A 6 -14.21 15.74 -3.22
CA LYS A 6 -15.01 15.96 -4.41
C LYS A 6 -16.45 15.55 -4.13
N LEU A 7 -17.35 16.20 -4.85
CA LEU A 7 -18.75 15.83 -4.94
C LEU A 7 -19.05 15.50 -6.40
N SER A 8 -19.55 14.29 -6.67
CA SER A 8 -19.99 13.90 -8.00
C SER A 8 -21.51 13.90 -8.03
N LEU A 9 -22.07 14.65 -8.97
CA LEU A 9 -23.49 14.71 -9.26
C LEU A 9 -23.75 13.84 -10.48
N ASN A 10 -24.74 12.97 -10.41
CA ASN A 10 -25.08 12.07 -11.51
C ASN A 10 -26.59 12.03 -11.74
N ILE A 11 -27.00 12.23 -12.99
CA ILE A 11 -28.37 12.02 -13.45
C ILE A 11 -28.33 10.89 -14.48
N CYS A 12 -28.99 9.79 -14.15
CA CYS A 12 -29.16 8.65 -15.06
C CYS A 12 -30.56 8.72 -15.65
N VAL A 13 -30.65 9.05 -16.93
CA VAL A 13 -31.93 9.16 -17.65
C VAL A 13 -32.36 7.81 -18.21
N GLY A 14 -31.39 6.98 -18.62
CA GLY A 14 -31.65 5.64 -19.13
C GLY A 14 -32.06 5.58 -20.61
N GLU A 15 -32.11 6.73 -21.28
CA GLU A 15 -32.35 6.86 -22.72
C GLU A 15 -31.51 8.00 -23.32
N SER A 16 -31.26 7.90 -24.62
CA SER A 16 -30.57 8.93 -25.40
C SER A 16 -31.53 10.01 -25.91
N GLY A 17 -30.98 11.13 -26.38
CA GLY A 17 -31.74 12.20 -27.05
C GLY A 17 -32.06 13.41 -26.18
N ASP A 18 -33.26 13.95 -26.35
CA ASP A 18 -33.63 15.27 -25.81
C ASP A 18 -33.67 15.30 -24.28
N GLN A 19 -34.16 14.24 -23.63
CA GLN A 19 -34.19 14.18 -22.16
C GLN A 19 -32.80 14.28 -21.55
N LEU A 20 -31.82 13.57 -22.14
CA LEU A 20 -30.43 13.64 -21.70
C LEU A 20 -29.84 15.04 -21.87
N THR A 21 -30.16 15.70 -22.99
CA THR A 21 -29.72 17.08 -23.26
C THR A 21 -30.30 18.06 -22.24
N ARG A 22 -31.57 17.88 -21.85
CA ARG A 22 -32.24 18.68 -20.80
C ARG A 22 -31.62 18.43 -19.42
N ALA A 23 -31.40 17.18 -19.05
CA ALA A 23 -30.71 16.81 -17.80
C ALA A 23 -29.29 17.41 -17.73
N SER A 24 -28.58 17.45 -18.86
CA SER A 24 -27.26 18.08 -18.93
C SER A 24 -27.34 19.59 -18.69
N LYS A 25 -28.37 20.28 -19.21
CA LYS A 25 -28.56 21.72 -18.94
C LYS A 25 -28.80 21.99 -17.45
N ILE A 26 -29.58 21.16 -16.76
CA ILE A 26 -29.80 21.28 -15.30
C ILE A 26 -28.48 21.18 -14.55
N LEU A 27 -27.64 20.18 -14.85
CA LEU A 27 -26.35 20.04 -14.19
C LEU A 27 -25.41 21.21 -14.50
N GLU A 28 -25.46 21.74 -15.72
CA GLU A 28 -24.68 22.92 -16.11
C GLU A 28 -25.13 24.17 -15.34
N GLU A 29 -26.44 24.39 -15.19
CA GLU A 29 -27.00 25.49 -14.40
C GLU A 29 -26.66 25.37 -12.92
N LEU A 30 -26.75 24.16 -12.36
CA LEU A 30 -26.47 23.91 -10.94
C LEU A 30 -24.96 24.04 -10.60
N THR A 31 -24.08 23.60 -11.51
CA THR A 31 -22.63 23.52 -11.23
C THR A 31 -21.79 24.61 -11.88
N GLY A 32 -22.34 25.35 -12.85
CA GLY A 32 -21.62 26.29 -13.70
C GLY A 32 -20.54 25.65 -14.58
N GLN A 33 -20.57 24.33 -14.74
CA GLN A 33 -19.57 23.55 -15.47
C GLN A 33 -20.24 22.66 -16.52
N LYS A 34 -19.59 22.51 -17.67
CA LYS A 34 -20.06 21.61 -18.73
C LYS A 34 -20.03 20.14 -18.25
N PRO A 35 -21.18 19.45 -18.16
CA PRO A 35 -21.23 18.06 -17.71
C PRO A 35 -20.63 17.09 -18.73
N SER A 36 -20.21 15.92 -18.24
CA SER A 36 -19.72 14.82 -19.08
C SER A 36 -20.84 13.80 -19.30
N ILE A 37 -20.88 13.24 -20.51
CA ILE A 37 -21.89 12.24 -20.91
C ILE A 37 -21.35 10.83 -20.65
N GLY A 38 -22.15 9.99 -19.99
CA GLY A 38 -21.87 8.58 -19.72
C GLY A 38 -22.49 7.67 -20.78
N ARG A 39 -21.70 6.73 -21.28
CA ARG A 39 -22.10 5.76 -22.31
C ARG A 39 -22.28 4.36 -21.73
N ALA A 40 -23.25 3.62 -22.26
CA ALA A 40 -23.52 2.26 -21.86
C ALA A 40 -22.40 1.30 -22.29
N GLU A 41 -21.86 0.50 -21.36
CA GLU A 41 -20.80 -0.47 -21.66
C GLU A 41 -21.35 -1.72 -22.37
N LYS A 42 -22.60 -2.11 -22.06
CA LYS A 42 -23.25 -3.34 -22.51
C LYS A 42 -24.69 -3.06 -22.93
N THR A 43 -25.19 -3.84 -23.89
CA THR A 43 -26.59 -3.84 -24.28
C THR A 43 -27.41 -4.65 -23.27
N ILE A 44 -28.44 -4.04 -22.68
CA ILE A 44 -29.36 -4.70 -21.76
C ILE A 44 -30.79 -4.47 -22.26
N ARG A 45 -31.35 -5.50 -22.93
CA ARG A 45 -32.66 -5.39 -23.59
C ARG A 45 -33.81 -5.08 -22.64
N SER A 46 -33.77 -5.57 -21.40
CA SER A 46 -34.81 -5.30 -20.38
C SER A 46 -34.88 -3.83 -19.98
N PHE A 47 -33.79 -3.07 -20.15
CA PHE A 47 -33.75 -1.63 -19.88
C PHE A 47 -33.87 -0.79 -21.14
N GLY A 48 -34.01 -1.41 -22.32
CA GLY A 48 -34.06 -0.67 -23.59
C GLY A 48 -32.74 -0.04 -24.03
N ILE A 49 -31.62 -0.32 -23.34
CA ILE A 49 -30.33 0.34 -23.57
C ILE A 49 -29.43 -0.47 -24.50
N GLN A 50 -28.82 0.19 -25.49
CA GLN A 50 -27.83 -0.38 -26.39
C GLN A 50 -26.38 -0.02 -26.01
N ARG A 51 -25.42 -0.87 -26.38
CA ARG A 51 -24.00 -0.61 -26.16
C ARG A 51 -23.56 0.69 -26.86
N ASN A 52 -22.76 1.48 -26.15
CA ASN A 52 -22.27 2.82 -26.52
C ASN A 52 -23.34 3.91 -26.62
N GLU A 53 -24.58 3.62 -26.24
CA GLU A 53 -25.63 4.62 -26.15
C GLU A 53 -25.34 5.60 -25.00
N GLU A 54 -25.66 6.88 -25.22
CA GLU A 54 -25.51 7.94 -24.22
C GLU A 54 -26.73 7.92 -23.29
N ILE A 55 -26.51 7.58 -22.00
CA ILE A 55 -27.61 7.25 -21.07
C ILE A 55 -27.63 8.09 -19.78
N SER A 56 -26.53 8.79 -19.50
CA SER A 56 -26.36 9.52 -18.24
C SER A 56 -25.50 10.76 -18.43
N THR A 57 -25.63 11.70 -17.51
CA THR A 57 -24.81 12.90 -17.46
C THR A 57 -24.34 13.12 -16.03
N PHE A 58 -23.07 13.48 -15.87
CA PHE A 58 -22.47 13.65 -14.56
C PHE A 58 -21.48 14.82 -14.54
N CYS A 59 -21.37 15.45 -13.39
CA CYS A 59 -20.46 16.57 -13.15
C CYS A 59 -19.75 16.38 -11.81
N THR A 60 -18.43 16.60 -11.77
CA THR A 60 -17.65 16.54 -10.53
C THR A 60 -17.23 17.95 -10.11
N VAL A 61 -17.73 18.38 -8.95
CA VAL A 61 -17.40 19.67 -8.34
C VAL A 61 -16.45 19.51 -7.16
N ARG A 62 -15.65 20.55 -6.89
CA ARG A 62 -14.64 20.59 -5.81
C ARG A 62 -14.62 21.98 -5.16
N GLY A 63 -13.94 22.12 -4.03
CA GLY A 63 -13.74 23.41 -3.36
C GLY A 63 -14.98 23.90 -2.62
N SER A 64 -15.17 25.23 -2.53
CA SER A 64 -16.31 25.86 -1.85
C SER A 64 -17.64 25.42 -2.46
N LEU A 65 -17.74 25.44 -3.80
CA LEU A 65 -18.94 25.02 -4.53
C LEU A 65 -19.44 23.62 -4.13
N ALA A 66 -18.51 22.68 -3.90
CA ALA A 66 -18.88 21.34 -3.47
C ALA A 66 -19.46 21.31 -2.05
N ASN A 67 -18.97 22.16 -1.15
CA ASN A 67 -19.51 22.27 0.21
C ASN A 67 -20.90 22.91 0.18
N ASP A 68 -21.07 23.99 -0.60
CA ASP A 68 -22.34 24.70 -0.72
C ASP A 68 -23.44 23.80 -1.30
N LEU A 69 -23.13 23.06 -2.37
CA LEU A 69 -24.09 22.12 -3.00
C LEU A 69 -24.41 20.94 -2.09
N LEU A 70 -23.42 20.42 -1.36
CA LEU A 70 -23.64 19.35 -0.39
C LEU A 70 -24.54 19.83 0.76
N GLU A 71 -24.34 21.04 1.26
CA GLU A 71 -25.15 21.61 2.33
C GLU A 71 -26.61 21.79 1.90
N ARG A 72 -26.84 22.30 0.68
CA ARG A 72 -28.20 22.41 0.10
C ARG A 72 -28.88 21.04 -0.01
N ALA A 73 -28.15 20.03 -0.51
CA ALA A 73 -28.70 18.69 -0.69
C ALA A 73 -28.99 17.97 0.63
N LEU A 74 -28.15 18.17 1.66
CA LEU A 74 -28.37 17.61 2.99
C LEU A 74 -29.57 18.25 3.70
N ARG A 75 -29.86 19.52 3.42
CA ARG A 75 -31.04 20.22 3.95
C ARG A 75 -32.34 19.53 3.51
N ILE A 76 -32.43 19.11 2.25
CA ILE A 76 -33.58 18.35 1.69
C ILE A 76 -33.77 17.02 2.44
N LYS A 77 -32.67 16.37 2.85
CA LYS A 77 -32.71 15.14 3.63
C LYS A 77 -32.75 15.38 5.15
N GLU A 78 -33.06 16.60 5.59
CA GLU A 78 -33.13 16.99 7.02
C GLU A 78 -31.86 16.62 7.81
N TYR A 79 -30.69 16.61 7.15
CA TYR A 79 -29.42 16.16 7.71
C TYR A 79 -29.44 14.73 8.28
N ARG A 80 -30.37 13.88 7.81
CA ARG A 80 -30.52 12.49 8.23
C ARG A 80 -30.31 11.55 7.06
N LEU A 81 -29.26 10.72 7.16
CA LEU A 81 -28.95 9.68 6.19
C LEU A 81 -28.90 8.31 6.88
N PRO A 82 -29.48 7.25 6.29
CA PRO A 82 -29.34 5.89 6.77
C PRO A 82 -27.88 5.42 6.81
N ALA A 83 -27.51 4.58 7.77
CA ALA A 83 -26.14 4.03 7.89
C ALA A 83 -25.67 3.30 6.62
N ARG A 84 -26.60 2.65 5.88
CA ARG A 84 -26.31 1.98 4.60
C ARG A 84 -25.79 2.90 3.49
N CYS A 85 -25.96 4.21 3.62
CA CYS A 85 -25.44 5.19 2.65
C CYS A 85 -23.93 5.39 2.78
N PHE A 86 -23.33 4.98 3.90
CA PHE A 86 -21.92 5.18 4.21
C PHE A 86 -21.11 3.91 3.89
N ALA A 87 -20.07 4.07 3.08
CA ALA A 87 -19.08 3.03 2.81
C ALA A 87 -17.97 3.04 3.87
N GLU A 88 -17.30 1.91 4.08
CA GLU A 88 -16.19 1.76 5.03
C GLU A 88 -15.02 2.72 4.74
N GLN A 89 -14.84 3.12 3.49
CA GLN A 89 -13.74 3.98 3.03
C GLN A 89 -14.02 5.49 3.19
N GLY A 90 -15.02 5.88 3.99
CA GLY A 90 -15.33 7.29 4.26
C GLY A 90 -15.99 8.03 3.08
N THR A 91 -16.56 7.30 2.13
CA THR A 91 -17.41 7.82 1.05
C THR A 91 -18.87 7.55 1.39
N PHE A 92 -19.78 8.44 1.02
CA PHE A 92 -21.21 8.17 1.15
C PHE A 92 -21.99 8.71 -0.05
N ALA A 93 -23.16 8.12 -0.31
CA ALA A 93 -24.00 8.51 -1.44
C ALA A 93 -25.48 8.55 -1.05
N PHE A 94 -26.20 9.49 -1.65
CA PHE A 94 -27.64 9.65 -1.46
C PHE A 94 -28.27 10.28 -2.72
N GLY A 95 -29.55 10.02 -2.94
CA GLY A 95 -30.31 10.58 -4.06
C GLY A 95 -31.35 11.60 -3.59
N ILE A 96 -31.62 12.60 -4.41
CA ILE A 96 -32.82 13.44 -4.32
C ILE A 96 -33.75 13.09 -5.48
N ASP A 97 -35.04 13.11 -5.20
CA ASP A 97 -36.07 12.66 -6.14
C ASP A 97 -36.39 13.77 -7.16
N GLU A 98 -36.34 15.04 -6.73
CA GLU A 98 -36.62 16.19 -7.57
C GLU A 98 -35.52 17.25 -7.42
N HIS A 99 -34.92 17.68 -8.53
CA HIS A 99 -33.91 18.74 -8.52
C HIS A 99 -34.45 20.13 -8.17
N ILE A 100 -35.77 20.36 -8.29
CA ILE A 100 -36.42 21.64 -7.96
C ILE A 100 -36.44 21.92 -6.46
N ASP A 101 -36.27 20.89 -5.63
CA ASP A 101 -36.14 21.02 -4.18
C ASP A 101 -34.81 21.68 -3.78
N LEU A 102 -33.83 21.75 -4.70
CA LEU A 102 -32.59 22.45 -4.46
C LEU A 102 -32.78 23.96 -4.54
N GLU A 103 -32.35 24.65 -3.48
CA GLU A 103 -32.36 26.10 -3.42
C GLU A 103 -31.59 26.73 -4.60
N GLY A 104 -32.32 27.53 -5.38
CA GLY A 104 -31.80 28.25 -6.55
C GLY A 104 -32.34 27.75 -7.89
N MET A 105 -32.95 26.56 -7.93
CA MET A 105 -33.55 26.03 -9.15
C MET A 105 -35.03 26.44 -9.27
N LYS A 106 -35.43 26.95 -10.44
CA LYS A 106 -36.82 27.23 -10.76
C LYS A 106 -37.36 26.16 -11.71
N TYR A 107 -38.65 25.89 -11.61
CA TYR A 107 -39.33 24.99 -12.54
C TYR A 107 -39.37 25.61 -13.94
N ASP A 108 -38.82 24.89 -14.93
CA ASP A 108 -38.98 25.19 -16.35
C ASP A 108 -39.82 24.08 -17.03
N PRO A 109 -41.00 24.41 -17.56
CA PRO A 109 -41.86 23.47 -18.28
C PRO A 109 -41.18 22.75 -19.46
N ASN A 110 -40.17 23.37 -20.07
CA ASN A 110 -39.46 22.79 -21.22
C ASN A 110 -38.44 21.74 -20.81
N VAL A 111 -37.95 21.80 -19.57
CA VAL A 111 -36.90 20.92 -19.07
C VAL A 111 -37.51 19.69 -18.41
N GLY A 112 -38.51 19.87 -17.55
CA GLY A 112 -39.13 18.79 -16.77
C GLY A 112 -38.41 18.52 -15.44
N ILE A 113 -38.87 17.52 -14.68
CA ILE A 113 -38.36 17.17 -13.35
C ILE A 113 -37.45 15.94 -13.41
N PHE A 114 -36.22 16.09 -12.92
CA PHE A 114 -35.25 15.00 -12.80
C PHE A 114 -34.81 14.80 -11.35
N GLY A 115 -34.61 13.54 -10.97
CA GLY A 115 -33.88 13.16 -9.77
C GLY A 115 -32.37 13.11 -10.02
N MET A 116 -31.58 13.24 -8.96
CA MET A 116 -30.11 13.19 -9.06
C MET A 116 -29.48 12.50 -7.86
N ASN A 117 -28.29 11.93 -8.10
CA ASN A 117 -27.49 11.28 -7.07
C ASN A 117 -26.27 12.12 -6.70
N PHE A 118 -26.06 12.28 -5.41
CA PHE A 118 -24.89 12.92 -4.79
C PHE A 118 -23.95 11.83 -4.28
N VAL A 119 -22.75 11.76 -4.86
CA VAL A 119 -21.67 10.89 -4.39
C VAL A 119 -20.60 11.75 -3.74
N VAL A 120 -20.46 11.60 -2.43
CA VAL A 120 -19.62 12.45 -1.58
C VAL A 120 -18.37 11.69 -1.19
N VAL A 121 -17.21 12.17 -1.63
CA VAL A 121 -15.92 11.57 -1.28
C VAL A 121 -15.25 12.45 -0.24
N CYS A 122 -15.16 11.95 0.99
CA CYS A 122 -14.40 12.58 2.07
C CYS A 122 -13.00 11.97 2.15
N VAL A 123 -12.01 12.80 2.42
CA VAL A 123 -10.64 12.38 2.68
C VAL A 123 -10.14 13.03 3.94
N ASN A 124 -9.19 12.42 4.62
CA ASN A 124 -8.48 13.12 5.68
C ASN A 124 -7.50 14.12 5.04
N LYS A 125 -7.55 15.41 5.39
CA LYS A 125 -6.62 16.45 4.86
C LYS A 125 -5.14 16.09 5.01
N ARG A 126 -4.81 15.25 6.01
CA ARG A 126 -3.44 14.74 6.24
C ARG A 126 -3.01 13.65 5.25
N TYR A 127 -3.96 12.98 4.61
CA TYR A 127 -3.75 11.77 3.81
C TYR A 127 -4.55 11.80 2.52
N GLU A 128 -4.60 12.95 1.88
CA GLU A 128 -5.03 13.02 0.48
C GLU A 128 -3.95 12.28 -0.32
N PRO A 129 -4.24 11.10 -0.91
CA PRO A 129 -3.22 10.37 -1.66
C PRO A 129 -2.69 11.33 -2.73
N CYS A 130 -1.41 11.67 -2.61
CA CYS A 130 -0.72 12.65 -3.44
C CYS A 130 -0.48 12.09 -4.84
N THR A 131 -1.54 11.70 -5.55
CA THR A 131 -1.46 11.20 -6.93
C THR A 131 -1.18 12.32 -7.94
N GLY A 132 -0.99 13.56 -7.46
CA GLY A 132 -0.73 14.74 -8.29
C GLY A 132 -0.22 15.95 -7.50
N CYS A 133 0.54 15.71 -6.42
CA CYS A 133 1.15 16.82 -5.67
C CYS A 133 2.35 17.38 -6.45
N GLU A 134 2.47 18.71 -6.52
CA GLU A 134 3.71 19.36 -6.95
C GLU A 134 4.85 18.93 -6.03
N SER A 135 6.03 18.66 -6.61
CA SER A 135 7.23 18.32 -5.85
C SER A 135 8.01 19.61 -5.58
N PRO A 136 8.17 20.05 -4.31
CA PRO A 136 7.85 19.37 -3.03
C PRO A 136 6.44 19.66 -2.45
N CYS A 137 5.88 18.68 -1.73
CA CYS A 137 4.54 18.77 -1.12
C CYS A 137 4.58 19.33 0.32
N SER A 138 3.83 20.39 0.60
CA SER A 138 3.73 21.00 1.94
C SER A 138 2.90 20.21 2.97
N LYS A 139 2.24 19.11 2.56
CA LYS A 139 1.29 18.36 3.40
C LYS A 139 1.90 17.16 4.13
N HIS A 140 2.99 16.60 3.62
CA HIS A 140 3.65 15.41 4.20
C HIS A 140 5.03 15.79 4.75
N ALA A 141 5.52 15.02 5.73
CA ALA A 141 6.87 15.18 6.23
C ALA A 141 7.84 15.03 5.05
N SER A 142 8.49 16.12 4.66
CA SER A 142 9.44 16.10 3.55
C SER A 142 10.81 15.66 4.04
N TYR A 143 11.58 15.03 3.17
CA TYR A 143 12.99 14.77 3.46
C TYR A 143 13.76 16.09 3.47
N PRO A 144 14.85 16.19 4.25
CA PRO A 144 15.75 17.33 4.17
C PRO A 144 16.21 17.56 2.72
N SER A 145 16.23 18.81 2.28
CA SER A 145 16.57 19.21 0.91
C SER A 145 17.90 18.64 0.45
N GLU A 146 18.88 18.59 1.36
CA GLU A 146 20.23 18.11 1.11
C GLU A 146 20.21 16.62 0.76
N ILE A 147 19.32 15.86 1.40
CA ILE A 147 19.17 14.42 1.16
C ILE A 147 18.45 14.17 -0.16
N VAL A 148 17.40 14.97 -0.47
CA VAL A 148 16.66 14.84 -1.74
C VAL A 148 17.58 15.07 -2.93
N GLN A 149 18.45 16.09 -2.88
CA GLN A 149 19.40 16.40 -3.95
C GLN A 149 20.44 15.29 -4.17
N GLN A 150 20.74 14.49 -3.16
CA GLN A 150 21.69 13.39 -3.24
C GLN A 150 21.06 12.06 -3.70
N ILE A 151 19.74 12.00 -3.87
CA ILE A 151 19.05 10.83 -4.41
C ILE A 151 19.13 10.89 -5.93
N ASP A 152 19.82 9.91 -6.51
CA ASP A 152 20.01 9.75 -7.95
C ASP A 152 18.64 9.64 -8.64
N GLN A 153 18.47 10.36 -9.76
CA GLN A 153 17.24 10.42 -10.58
C GLN A 153 17.31 9.61 -11.89
N GLY A 154 18.41 8.91 -12.16
CA GLY A 154 18.62 8.06 -13.34
C GLY A 154 17.74 6.79 -13.40
N ASP A 155 18.01 5.89 -14.34
CA ASP A 155 17.20 4.67 -14.47
C ASP A 155 17.41 3.71 -13.28
N MET A 156 16.30 3.25 -12.72
CA MET A 156 16.24 2.34 -11.57
C MET A 156 15.96 0.89 -11.98
N SER A 157 15.54 0.66 -13.22
CA SER A 157 15.07 -0.64 -13.71
C SER A 157 16.15 -1.70 -13.56
N ASN A 158 15.81 -2.82 -12.91
CA ASN A 158 16.71 -3.95 -12.65
C ASN A 158 18.01 -3.58 -11.92
N SER A 159 17.99 -2.51 -11.12
CA SER A 159 19.17 -2.04 -10.36
C SER A 159 19.43 -2.85 -9.08
N VAL A 160 18.66 -3.91 -8.83
CA VAL A 160 18.68 -4.70 -7.60
C VAL A 160 19.40 -6.02 -7.82
N LYS A 161 20.12 -6.48 -6.79
CA LYS A 161 20.77 -7.80 -6.84
C LYS A 161 19.73 -8.90 -6.74
N ASN A 162 19.83 -9.87 -7.65
CA ASN A 162 18.91 -10.99 -7.66
C ASN A 162 19.11 -11.87 -6.42
N HIS A 163 18.01 -12.20 -5.75
CA HIS A 163 17.97 -13.11 -4.61
C HIS A 163 16.59 -13.74 -4.53
N ARG A 164 16.52 -15.00 -4.09
CA ARG A 164 15.29 -15.79 -3.96
C ARG A 164 14.73 -15.77 -2.53
N ARG A 165 15.63 -15.67 -1.53
CA ARG A 165 15.28 -15.61 -0.12
C ARG A 165 15.91 -14.40 0.55
N HIS A 166 15.20 -13.82 1.50
CA HIS A 166 15.67 -12.71 2.33
C HIS A 166 15.56 -13.10 3.79
N LEU A 167 16.72 -13.27 4.43
CA LEU A 167 16.87 -13.58 5.84
C LEU A 167 17.14 -12.29 6.62
N CYS A 168 16.22 -11.91 7.51
CA CYS A 168 16.39 -10.79 8.43
C CYS A 168 16.59 -11.29 9.85
N ILE A 169 17.68 -10.88 10.51
CA ILE A 169 18.03 -11.37 11.84
C ILE A 169 17.94 -10.23 12.85
N THR A 170 17.19 -10.43 13.94
CA THR A 170 17.01 -9.42 14.98
C THR A 170 18.30 -9.12 15.72
N GLN A 171 18.55 -7.85 15.99
CA GLN A 171 19.67 -7.34 16.74
C GLN A 171 19.17 -6.51 17.93
N SER A 172 19.93 -6.53 19.02
CA SER A 172 19.67 -5.71 20.21
C SER A 172 20.00 -4.24 20.00
N LEU A 173 20.87 -3.93 19.03
CA LEU A 173 21.30 -2.58 18.75
C LEU A 173 20.34 -1.89 17.77
N ALA A 174 19.88 -0.69 18.12
CA ALA A 174 19.01 0.11 17.27
C ALA A 174 19.69 0.49 15.93
N PRO A 175 18.92 0.69 14.84
CA PRO A 175 19.49 0.94 13.51
C PRO A 175 20.42 2.16 13.42
N SER A 176 20.17 3.19 14.23
CA SER A 176 21.00 4.40 14.31
C SER A 176 22.40 4.15 14.85
N ARG A 177 22.62 3.04 15.55
CA ARG A 177 23.89 2.66 16.17
C ARG A 177 24.59 1.51 15.44
N TRP A 178 24.03 1.01 14.34
CA TRP A 178 24.70 -0.05 13.57
C TRP A 178 26.03 0.42 13.00
N PRO A 179 27.09 -0.42 13.05
CA PRO A 179 28.37 -0.13 12.42
C PRO A 179 28.26 -0.17 10.89
N LYS A 180 29.13 0.56 10.19
CA LYS A 180 29.15 0.66 8.71
C LYS A 180 29.07 -0.70 7.98
N ASP A 181 29.71 -1.73 8.54
CA ASP A 181 29.48 -3.12 8.18
C ASP A 181 28.79 -3.84 9.34
N VAL A 182 27.57 -4.34 9.09
CA VAL A 182 26.76 -5.05 10.08
C VAL A 182 27.39 -6.35 10.58
N LYS A 183 28.41 -6.87 9.89
CA LYS A 183 29.22 -8.00 10.42
C LYS A 183 29.99 -7.64 11.69
N ASN A 184 30.20 -6.35 11.95
CA ASN A 184 30.86 -5.84 13.16
C ASN A 184 29.87 -5.58 14.31
N LEU A 185 28.62 -6.05 14.21
CA LEU A 185 27.67 -5.96 15.31
C LEU A 185 28.15 -6.79 16.52
N PRO A 186 27.82 -6.34 17.75
CA PRO A 186 28.16 -7.08 18.97
C PRO A 186 27.69 -8.54 18.94
N GLY A 187 28.45 -9.43 19.56
CA GLY A 187 28.17 -10.87 19.59
C GLY A 187 28.58 -11.64 18.32
N GLY A 188 28.91 -10.97 17.21
CA GLY A 188 29.42 -11.62 15.99
C GLY A 188 28.42 -12.54 15.28
N TYR A 189 27.15 -12.56 15.72
CA TYR A 189 26.11 -13.45 15.19
C TYR A 189 25.97 -13.31 13.67
N ILE A 190 25.79 -12.08 13.18
CA ILE A 190 25.66 -11.80 11.73
C ILE A 190 26.88 -12.25 10.94
N LYS A 191 28.09 -12.08 11.49
CA LYS A 191 29.34 -12.50 10.85
C LYS A 191 29.36 -14.02 10.68
N GLN A 192 29.06 -14.77 11.74
CA GLN A 192 29.02 -16.23 11.70
C GLN A 192 27.97 -16.74 10.72
N ILE A 193 26.74 -16.18 10.74
CA ILE A 193 25.70 -16.56 9.77
C ILE A 193 26.13 -16.26 8.33
N SER A 194 26.76 -15.11 8.10
CA SER A 194 27.30 -14.75 6.79
C SER A 194 28.37 -15.74 6.32
N GLU A 195 29.23 -16.23 7.21
CA GLU A 195 30.26 -17.22 6.90
C GLU A 195 29.63 -18.57 6.54
N VAL A 196 28.65 -19.05 7.31
CA VAL A 196 27.93 -20.30 7.00
C VAL A 196 27.21 -20.24 5.65
N LEU A 197 26.49 -19.14 5.37
CA LEU A 197 25.82 -18.94 4.09
C LEU A 197 26.81 -18.91 2.92
N ASN A 198 27.99 -18.30 3.11
CA ASN A 198 29.03 -18.26 2.08
C ASN A 198 29.63 -19.65 1.82
N THR A 199 29.91 -20.43 2.87
CA THR A 199 30.43 -21.79 2.75
C THR A 199 29.45 -22.71 2.01
N LYS A 200 28.14 -22.57 2.27
CA LYS A 200 27.09 -23.37 1.63
C LYS A 200 26.54 -22.77 0.34
N LYS A 201 27.10 -21.67 -0.17
CA LYS A 201 26.58 -20.93 -1.33
C LYS A 201 26.36 -21.82 -2.57
N ASN A 202 27.31 -22.69 -2.88
CA ASN A 202 27.22 -23.60 -4.03
C ASN A 202 26.15 -24.68 -3.84
N THR A 203 25.97 -25.15 -2.60
CA THR A 203 24.97 -26.17 -2.25
C THR A 203 23.56 -25.59 -2.23
N ILE A 204 23.40 -24.34 -1.77
CA ILE A 204 22.12 -23.62 -1.80
C ILE A 204 21.68 -23.34 -3.24
N GLY A 205 22.62 -22.97 -4.12
CA GLY A 205 22.36 -22.82 -5.56
C GLY A 205 21.56 -21.57 -5.96
N TYR A 206 21.13 -20.73 -5.01
CA TYR A 206 20.44 -19.47 -5.27
C TYR A 206 20.87 -18.36 -4.29
N GLY A 207 20.54 -17.11 -4.63
CA GLY A 207 20.90 -15.94 -3.81
C GLY A 207 20.07 -15.83 -2.53
N VAL A 208 20.74 -15.73 -1.37
CA VAL A 208 20.13 -15.41 -0.08
C VAL A 208 20.60 -14.01 0.36
N GLN A 209 19.67 -13.07 0.46
CA GLN A 209 19.93 -11.74 0.98
C GLN A 209 19.90 -11.76 2.51
N LEU A 210 21.04 -11.50 3.14
CA LEU A 210 21.15 -11.38 4.59
C LEU A 210 21.02 -9.91 5.01
N THR A 211 20.19 -9.63 6.01
CA THR A 211 20.05 -8.31 6.62
C THR A 211 19.88 -8.41 8.13
N SER A 212 20.24 -7.35 8.84
CA SER A 212 19.95 -7.19 10.26
C SER A 212 18.68 -6.36 10.42
N THR A 213 17.86 -6.68 11.43
CA THR A 213 16.69 -5.88 11.82
C THR A 213 16.72 -5.60 13.30
N PHE A 214 15.97 -4.61 13.77
CA PHE A 214 15.86 -4.27 15.19
C PHE A 214 14.47 -4.61 15.68
N VAL A 215 14.40 -5.36 16.78
CA VAL A 215 13.16 -5.60 17.53
C VAL A 215 13.48 -5.31 18.99
N ASP A 216 12.65 -4.52 19.64
CA ASP A 216 12.80 -4.17 21.05
C ASP A 216 12.50 -5.40 21.92
N THR A 217 13.52 -6.21 22.19
CA THR A 217 13.42 -7.40 23.02
C THR A 217 14.10 -7.16 24.36
N LYS A 218 13.30 -7.16 25.44
CA LYS A 218 13.78 -7.00 26.82
C LYS A 218 14.73 -8.11 27.29
N ASN A 219 14.82 -9.22 26.55
CA ASN A 219 15.63 -10.40 26.85
C ASN A 219 16.55 -10.80 25.68
N ALA A 220 17.28 -9.83 25.10
CA ALA A 220 18.25 -10.13 24.04
C ALA A 220 19.48 -10.84 24.63
N SER A 221 19.69 -12.11 24.26
CA SER A 221 20.97 -12.80 24.46
C SER A 221 21.85 -12.61 23.23
N GLU A 222 23.15 -12.38 23.43
CA GLU A 222 24.11 -12.20 22.32
C GLU A 222 24.27 -13.45 21.44
N GLN A 223 23.83 -14.62 21.91
CA GLN A 223 23.97 -15.89 21.22
C GLN A 223 22.68 -16.41 20.57
N THR A 224 21.54 -15.74 20.78
CA THR A 224 20.25 -16.15 20.20
C THR A 224 19.57 -15.00 19.49
N ALA A 225 18.98 -15.26 18.33
CA ALA A 225 18.23 -14.25 17.58
C ALA A 225 16.95 -14.83 16.96
N ASP A 226 15.97 -13.95 16.75
CA ASP A 226 14.80 -14.26 15.93
C ASP A 226 15.16 -14.03 14.46
N TRP A 227 14.72 -14.93 13.60
CA TRP A 227 14.93 -14.87 12.15
C TRP A 227 13.59 -14.67 11.46
N TYR A 228 13.55 -13.74 10.53
CA TYR A 228 12.42 -13.52 9.64
C TYR A 228 12.86 -13.95 8.24
N LEU A 229 12.08 -14.84 7.63
CA LEU A 229 12.36 -15.39 6.31
C LEU A 229 11.26 -14.95 5.34
N PHE A 230 11.68 -14.28 4.27
CA PHE A 230 10.83 -13.85 3.18
C PHE A 230 11.33 -14.40 1.84
N PRO A 231 10.47 -14.63 0.84
CA PRO A 231 9.02 -14.41 0.82
C PRO A 231 8.19 -15.47 1.56
N ASP A 232 8.81 -16.46 2.21
CA ASP A 232 8.11 -17.58 2.87
C ASP A 232 7.21 -17.18 4.05
N GLN A 233 7.36 -15.94 4.54
CA GLN A 233 6.59 -15.38 5.65
C GLN A 233 6.71 -16.24 6.90
N LEU A 234 7.95 -16.54 7.31
CA LEU A 234 8.21 -17.32 8.52
C LEU A 234 8.99 -16.49 9.54
N LYS A 235 8.66 -16.69 10.81
CA LYS A 235 9.46 -16.25 11.95
C LYS A 235 9.98 -17.47 12.70
N LEU A 236 11.29 -17.55 12.87
CA LEU A 236 11.92 -18.50 13.77
C LEU A 236 12.34 -17.73 15.01
N SER A 237 11.93 -18.18 16.19
CA SER A 237 12.27 -17.54 17.46
C SER A 237 13.34 -18.31 18.19
N ASN A 238 14.24 -17.59 18.89
CA ASN A 238 15.30 -18.15 19.72
C ASN A 238 16.31 -19.05 18.97
N VAL A 239 16.69 -18.71 17.75
CA VAL A 239 17.71 -19.47 17.02
C VAL A 239 19.07 -19.22 17.70
N ASN A 240 19.66 -20.27 18.27
CA ASN A 240 21.01 -20.17 18.83
C ASN A 240 22.05 -20.23 17.69
N VAL A 241 23.12 -19.47 17.83
CA VAL A 241 24.19 -19.40 16.84
C VAL A 241 24.82 -20.77 16.54
N ASN A 242 24.93 -21.64 17.54
CA ASN A 242 25.46 -23.00 17.39
C ASN A 242 24.52 -23.92 16.60
N GLN A 243 23.22 -23.63 16.58
CA GLN A 243 22.22 -24.38 15.82
C GLN A 243 22.06 -23.84 14.39
N ALA A 244 22.64 -22.68 14.09
CA ALA A 244 22.36 -21.95 12.86
C ALA A 244 22.75 -22.69 11.59
N GLU A 245 23.84 -23.46 11.60
CA GLU A 245 24.24 -24.25 10.45
C GLU A 245 23.20 -25.32 10.10
N ALA A 246 22.70 -26.05 11.10
CA ALA A 246 21.66 -27.06 10.91
C ALA A 246 20.34 -26.44 10.42
N VAL A 247 20.00 -25.25 10.93
CA VAL A 247 18.82 -24.49 10.47
C VAL A 247 18.99 -24.06 9.02
N ILE A 248 20.17 -23.56 8.64
CA ILE A 248 20.47 -23.14 7.26
C ILE A 248 20.41 -24.33 6.30
N GLU A 249 20.95 -25.48 6.70
CA GLU A 249 20.88 -26.72 5.92
C GLU A 249 19.42 -27.12 5.64
N LYS A 250 18.57 -27.13 6.65
CA LYS A 250 17.15 -27.48 6.49
C LYS A 250 16.40 -26.47 5.62
N LEU A 251 16.55 -25.17 5.91
CA LEU A 251 15.77 -24.13 5.25
C LEU A 251 16.24 -23.82 3.82
N PHE A 252 17.55 -23.76 3.59
CA PHE A 252 18.08 -23.24 2.34
C PHE A 252 18.63 -24.32 1.40
N VAL A 253 19.19 -25.41 1.94
CA VAL A 253 19.72 -26.51 1.12
C VAL A 253 18.63 -27.52 0.80
N LYS A 254 17.91 -27.99 1.81
CA LYS A 254 16.81 -28.97 1.62
C LYS A 254 15.49 -28.33 1.19
N ASP A 255 15.40 -26.99 1.23
CA ASP A 255 14.19 -26.19 0.99
C ASP A 255 12.97 -26.69 1.79
N GLU A 256 13.21 -27.16 3.03
CA GLU A 256 12.14 -27.62 3.95
C GLU A 256 11.33 -26.45 4.53
N SER A 257 11.54 -25.24 4.01
CA SER A 257 10.87 -24.01 4.44
C SER A 257 9.34 -24.17 4.46
N ILE A 258 8.76 -24.96 3.53
CA ILE A 258 7.32 -25.23 3.47
C ILE A 258 7.04 -26.63 2.85
N ILE A 259 6.54 -27.59 3.63
CA ILE A 259 6.08 -28.90 3.10
C ILE A 259 4.57 -28.83 2.78
N PRO A 260 4.13 -29.15 1.54
CA PRO A 260 2.70 -29.30 1.23
C PRO A 260 2.18 -30.68 1.71
N ILE A 261 1.16 -30.71 2.56
CA ILE A 261 0.41 -31.96 2.80
C ILE A 261 -0.49 -32.23 1.58
N LYS A 262 -0.36 -33.41 0.96
CA LYS A 262 -1.42 -33.97 0.09
C LYS A 262 -2.47 -34.64 0.97
N ASP A 263 -3.48 -33.90 1.42
CA ASP A 263 -4.66 -34.51 2.03
C ASP A 263 -5.50 -35.15 0.91
N LYS A 264 -5.61 -36.48 0.93
CA LYS A 264 -6.38 -37.24 -0.08
C LYS A 264 -7.88 -36.92 -0.05
N THR A 265 -8.38 -36.29 1.01
CA THR A 265 -9.79 -35.95 1.19
C THR A 265 -10.14 -34.50 0.80
N LYS A 266 -9.12 -33.64 0.62
CA LYS A 266 -9.28 -32.22 0.26
C LYS A 266 -8.14 -31.72 -0.65
N PRO A 267 -8.20 -31.99 -1.97
CA PRO A 267 -7.10 -31.71 -2.89
C PRO A 267 -6.77 -30.23 -3.11
N ASN A 268 -7.62 -29.29 -2.66
CA ASN A 268 -7.48 -27.85 -2.93
C ASN A 268 -7.12 -26.98 -1.71
N GLU A 269 -7.04 -27.53 -0.49
CA GLU A 269 -6.60 -26.78 0.70
C GLU A 269 -5.12 -27.08 0.98
N ARG A 270 -4.24 -26.09 0.76
CA ARG A 270 -2.82 -26.19 1.09
C ARG A 270 -2.65 -26.08 2.61
N HIS A 271 -2.59 -27.21 3.31
CA HIS A 271 -2.15 -27.22 4.71
C HIS A 271 -0.62 -27.24 4.74
N HIS A 272 -0.05 -26.17 5.30
CA HIS A 272 1.39 -25.93 5.38
C HIS A 272 1.90 -26.31 6.78
N VAL A 273 2.84 -27.24 6.86
CA VAL A 273 3.49 -27.60 8.13
C VAL A 273 4.80 -26.84 8.26
N LEU A 274 5.02 -26.23 9.43
CA LEU A 274 6.27 -25.57 9.77
C LEU A 274 7.40 -26.61 9.86
N PRO A 275 8.63 -26.30 9.40
CA PRO A 275 9.74 -27.25 9.50
C PRO A 275 9.96 -27.66 10.95
N VAL A 276 10.15 -28.97 11.18
CA VAL A 276 10.64 -29.46 12.48
C VAL A 276 12.11 -29.08 12.58
N LEU A 277 12.36 -27.92 13.17
CA LEU A 277 13.70 -27.41 13.42
C LEU A 277 14.30 -28.07 14.67
N SER A 278 15.56 -27.76 14.93
CA SER A 278 16.27 -28.21 16.12
C SER A 278 15.49 -27.88 17.41
N GLU A 279 15.72 -28.67 18.46
CA GLU A 279 15.03 -28.52 19.75
C GLU A 279 15.13 -27.08 20.29
N GLY A 280 13.99 -26.53 20.73
CA GLY A 280 13.90 -25.18 21.31
C GLY A 280 13.59 -24.03 20.32
N ILE A 281 13.63 -24.26 19.00
CA ILE A 281 13.30 -23.24 18.00
C ILE A 281 11.79 -23.26 17.71
N ARG A 282 11.12 -22.12 17.94
CA ARG A 282 9.70 -21.95 17.58
C ARG A 282 9.59 -21.35 16.19
N CYS A 283 8.81 -21.98 15.32
CA CYS A 283 8.52 -21.46 13.99
C CYS A 283 7.06 -20.97 13.95
N GLU A 284 6.82 -19.80 13.37
CA GLU A 284 5.50 -19.18 13.26
C GLU A 284 5.31 -18.61 11.85
N ARG A 285 4.08 -18.68 11.35
CA ARG A 285 3.73 -18.02 10.07
C ARG A 285 3.41 -16.55 10.32
N LEU A 286 4.05 -15.70 9.54
CA LEU A 286 3.77 -14.28 9.50
C LEU A 286 2.57 -14.04 8.56
N ASN A 287 1.58 -13.31 9.07
CA ASN A 287 0.43 -12.90 8.26
C ASN A 287 0.62 -11.46 7.77
N GLY A 288 -0.13 -11.10 6.74
CA GLY A 288 -0.19 -9.73 6.25
C GLY A 288 0.94 -9.31 5.30
N VAL A 289 1.03 -8.00 5.11
CA VAL A 289 1.99 -7.30 4.24
C VAL A 289 3.15 -6.83 5.10
N TRP A 290 4.37 -7.18 4.69
CA TRP A 290 5.59 -6.79 5.37
C TRP A 290 6.39 -5.82 4.51
N MET A 291 6.60 -4.61 5.01
CA MET A 291 7.37 -3.55 4.36
C MET A 291 8.73 -3.42 5.03
N LEU A 292 9.77 -3.90 4.36
CA LEU A 292 11.15 -3.85 4.85
C LEU A 292 11.83 -2.58 4.33
N ILE A 293 12.34 -1.77 5.24
CA ILE A 293 12.81 -0.41 4.95
C ILE A 293 14.24 -0.23 5.43
N CYS A 294 15.14 0.15 4.52
CA CYS A 294 16.55 0.36 4.86
C CYS A 294 16.74 1.58 5.77
N CYS A 295 17.34 1.38 6.95
CA CYS A 295 17.59 2.43 7.95
C CYS A 295 19.08 2.58 8.33
N HIS A 296 19.99 2.10 7.50
CA HIS A 296 21.40 1.95 7.86
C HIS A 296 22.23 3.23 7.66
N TYR A 297 22.27 4.11 8.68
CA TYR A 297 22.91 5.43 8.61
C TYR A 297 24.42 5.40 8.33
N GLN A 298 25.19 4.58 9.06
CA GLN A 298 26.66 4.55 8.94
C GLN A 298 27.14 4.02 7.59
N HIS A 299 26.31 3.24 6.89
CA HIS A 299 26.58 2.77 5.54
C HIS A 299 26.13 3.77 4.48
N ASP A 300 24.93 4.34 4.65
CA ASP A 300 24.36 5.34 3.75
C ASP A 300 23.47 6.31 4.54
N GLN A 301 23.96 7.54 4.68
CA GLN A 301 23.29 8.61 5.42
C GLN A 301 21.86 8.85 4.92
N ARG A 302 21.62 8.74 3.60
CA ARG A 302 20.30 8.91 3.01
C ARG A 302 19.32 7.85 3.53
N CYS A 303 19.73 6.59 3.59
CA CYS A 303 18.92 5.51 4.15
C CYS A 303 18.67 5.72 5.65
N GLY A 304 19.67 6.16 6.41
CA GLY A 304 19.53 6.42 7.83
C GLY A 304 18.60 7.59 8.18
N ILE A 305 18.39 8.54 7.27
CA ILE A 305 17.46 9.66 7.45
C ILE A 305 16.08 9.32 6.88
N VAL A 306 16.02 8.83 5.64
CA VAL A 306 14.76 8.55 4.92
C VAL A 306 14.01 7.37 5.53
N GLY A 307 14.72 6.30 5.92
CA GLY A 307 14.11 5.06 6.42
C GLY A 307 13.23 5.27 7.66
N PRO A 308 13.74 5.88 8.74
CA PRO A 308 12.93 6.16 9.93
C PRO A 308 11.71 7.04 9.66
N ILE A 309 11.84 8.06 8.79
CA ILE A 309 10.73 8.93 8.39
C ILE A 309 9.64 8.12 7.69
N LEU A 310 10.02 7.22 6.77
CA LEU A 310 9.07 6.33 6.08
C LEU A 310 8.35 5.39 7.04
N ILE A 311 9.08 4.76 7.98
CA ILE A 311 8.49 3.86 8.97
C ILE A 311 7.46 4.59 9.83
N ASP A 312 7.81 5.77 10.36
CA ASP A 312 6.91 6.58 11.17
C ASP A 312 5.65 6.98 10.39
N GLU A 313 5.80 7.39 9.14
CA GLU A 313 4.66 7.78 8.29
C GLU A 313 3.74 6.61 7.93
N ILE A 314 4.31 5.42 7.64
CA ILE A 314 3.50 4.20 7.41
C ILE A 314 2.75 3.82 8.67
N GLN A 315 3.42 3.79 9.83
CA GLN A 315 2.78 3.45 11.10
C GLN A 315 1.66 4.42 11.45
N LYS A 316 1.87 5.73 11.23
CA LYS A 316 0.82 6.74 11.39
C LYS A 316 -0.36 6.47 10.46
N TYR A 317 -0.10 6.21 9.18
CA TYR A 317 -1.16 5.94 8.20
C TYR A 317 -1.99 4.70 8.57
N VAL A 318 -1.33 3.58 8.89
CA VAL A 318 -1.98 2.31 9.26
C VAL A 318 -2.84 2.47 10.52
N ARG A 319 -2.37 3.18 11.55
CA ARG A 319 -3.16 3.45 12.77
C ARG A 319 -4.42 4.27 12.50
N HIS A 320 -4.40 5.12 11.47
CA HIS A 320 -5.48 6.07 11.20
C HIS A 320 -6.57 5.55 10.26
N THR A 321 -6.22 4.68 9.31
CA THR A 321 -7.18 4.21 8.31
C THR A 321 -8.03 3.04 8.79
N ASN A 322 -7.82 2.54 10.02
CA ASN A 322 -8.40 1.27 10.48
C ASN A 322 -8.16 0.13 9.46
N SER A 323 -7.18 0.31 8.57
CA SER A 323 -6.73 -0.72 7.64
C SER A 323 -6.39 -1.96 8.46
N PRO A 324 -6.63 -3.17 7.93
CA PRO A 324 -6.45 -4.39 8.70
C PRO A 324 -5.07 -4.37 9.38
N GLN A 325 -5.02 -4.83 10.63
CA GLN A 325 -3.83 -4.91 11.52
C GLN A 325 -2.66 -5.75 10.96
N ASN A 326 -2.69 -6.03 9.66
CA ASN A 326 -1.84 -6.92 8.90
C ASN A 326 -0.83 -6.15 8.03
N VAL A 327 -0.48 -4.89 8.34
CA VAL A 327 0.66 -4.21 7.71
C VAL A 327 1.76 -4.03 8.75
N HIS A 328 2.92 -4.58 8.48
CA HIS A 328 4.07 -4.59 9.38
C HIS A 328 5.27 -3.91 8.73
N CYS A 329 6.00 -3.10 9.49
CA CYS A 329 7.24 -2.47 9.03
C CYS A 329 8.43 -3.08 9.76
N LEU A 330 9.49 -3.41 9.02
CA LEU A 330 10.76 -3.85 9.60
C LEU A 330 11.89 -2.92 9.14
N PRO A 331 12.58 -2.23 10.08
CA PRO A 331 13.82 -1.55 9.74
C PRO A 331 14.88 -2.60 9.43
N ILE A 332 15.55 -2.49 8.29
CA ILE A 332 16.60 -3.43 7.88
C ILE A 332 17.93 -2.73 7.61
N SER A 333 19.01 -3.48 7.72
CA SER A 333 20.34 -3.05 7.31
C SER A 333 20.42 -2.80 5.81
N HIS A 334 21.53 -2.20 5.37
CA HIS A 334 21.69 -1.79 3.99
C HIS A 334 21.43 -2.92 2.98
N ILE A 335 20.52 -2.64 2.05
CA ILE A 335 20.23 -3.45 0.87
C ILE A 335 20.60 -2.59 -0.34
N GLY A 336 21.22 -3.20 -1.36
CA GLY A 336 21.91 -2.48 -2.43
C GLY A 336 21.10 -1.36 -3.11
N GLY A 337 21.80 -0.42 -3.76
CA GLY A 337 21.20 0.74 -4.42
C GLY A 337 21.05 1.97 -3.53
N HIS A 338 22.08 2.26 -2.74
CA HIS A 338 22.23 3.50 -1.95
C HIS A 338 21.88 4.78 -2.71
N ARG A 339 22.14 4.80 -4.02
CA ARG A 339 21.80 5.93 -4.90
C ARG A 339 20.30 6.25 -4.98
N PHE A 340 19.42 5.29 -4.71
CA PHE A 340 17.94 5.44 -4.81
C PHE A 340 17.24 5.34 -3.45
N ALA A 341 17.74 6.04 -2.43
CA ALA A 341 17.21 6.01 -1.06
C ALA A 341 15.69 6.23 -0.99
N GLY A 342 15.07 5.75 0.08
CA GLY A 342 13.63 5.40 0.08
C GLY A 342 13.42 3.96 -0.41
N ASN A 343 14.30 3.05 0.02
CA ASN A 343 14.28 1.65 -0.36
C ASN A 343 13.26 0.88 0.47
N VAL A 344 12.25 0.33 -0.19
CA VAL A 344 11.17 -0.45 0.45
C VAL A 344 10.98 -1.76 -0.31
N ILE A 345 11.11 -2.90 0.37
CA ILE A 345 10.74 -4.21 -0.17
C ILE A 345 9.41 -4.61 0.43
N VAL A 346 8.45 -5.00 -0.41
CA VAL A 346 7.11 -5.42 0.02
C VAL A 346 6.95 -6.93 -0.16
N TYR A 347 6.70 -7.65 0.94
CA TYR A 347 6.37 -9.07 0.96
C TYR A 347 4.88 -9.29 1.27
N PRO A 348 4.25 -10.35 0.71
CA PRO A 348 4.86 -11.50 0.04
C PRO A 348 5.21 -11.30 -1.44
N THR A 349 4.81 -10.18 -2.05
CA THR A 349 4.96 -9.95 -3.49
C THR A 349 6.41 -9.81 -3.97
N GLY A 350 7.36 -9.53 -3.06
CA GLY A 350 8.78 -9.38 -3.38
C GLY A 350 9.08 -8.16 -4.24
N VAL A 351 8.23 -7.13 -4.24
CA VAL A 351 8.46 -5.93 -5.07
C VAL A 351 9.41 -5.00 -4.36
N TRP A 352 10.43 -4.54 -5.07
CA TRP A 352 11.43 -3.62 -4.54
C TRP A 352 11.24 -2.21 -5.11
N TYR A 353 10.92 -1.26 -4.23
CA TYR A 353 10.76 0.15 -4.53
C TYR A 353 11.99 0.97 -4.14
N GLY A 354 12.23 2.05 -4.87
CA GLY A 354 13.19 3.10 -4.57
C GLY A 354 12.56 4.48 -4.72
N ARG A 355 13.23 5.52 -4.20
CA ARG A 355 12.71 6.90 -4.20
C ARG A 355 11.32 7.02 -3.60
N VAL A 356 10.97 6.10 -2.70
CA VAL A 356 9.70 6.22 -1.98
C VAL A 356 9.79 7.49 -1.13
N LEU A 357 8.79 8.36 -1.30
CA LEU A 357 8.59 9.57 -0.55
C LEU A 357 7.44 9.33 0.44
N THR A 358 7.33 10.17 1.47
CA THR A 358 6.20 10.14 2.41
C THR A 358 4.85 10.30 1.72
N CYS A 359 4.80 11.07 0.62
CA CYS A 359 3.59 11.26 -0.17
C CYS A 359 3.12 9.99 -0.91
N HIS A 360 4.01 9.02 -1.14
CA HIS A 360 3.66 7.74 -1.76
C HIS A 360 3.06 6.75 -0.76
N ILE A 361 3.16 7.00 0.55
CA ILE A 361 2.76 6.04 1.59
C ILE A 361 1.28 5.64 1.52
N PRO A 362 0.30 6.56 1.39
CA PRO A 362 -1.10 6.16 1.28
C PRO A 362 -1.33 5.22 0.09
N LEU A 363 -0.81 5.60 -1.08
CA LEU A 363 -0.90 4.80 -2.30
C LEU A 363 -0.23 3.43 -2.14
N LEU A 364 0.96 3.39 -1.53
CA LEU A 364 1.73 2.18 -1.30
C LEU A 364 0.99 1.23 -0.37
N VAL A 365 0.52 1.71 0.78
CA VAL A 365 -0.20 0.87 1.76
C VAL A 365 -1.54 0.38 1.18
N ASP A 366 -2.31 1.26 0.54
CA ASP A 366 -3.61 0.90 -0.03
C ASP A 366 -3.47 -0.10 -1.18
N ALA A 367 -2.44 0.04 -2.04
CA ALA A 367 -2.19 -0.88 -3.15
C ALA A 367 -2.01 -2.34 -2.70
N TYR A 368 -1.41 -2.54 -1.52
CA TYR A 368 -1.13 -3.87 -0.98
C TYR A 368 -2.18 -4.39 0.00
N THR A 369 -2.96 -3.51 0.63
CA THR A 369 -4.06 -3.91 1.54
C THR A 369 -5.37 -4.17 0.79
N THR A 370 -5.67 -3.39 -0.25
CA THR A 370 -6.90 -3.54 -1.07
C THR A 370 -6.73 -4.43 -2.29
N SER A 371 -5.49 -4.89 -2.54
CA SER A 371 -5.12 -5.63 -3.77
C SER A 371 -5.49 -4.93 -5.08
N SER A 372 -5.62 -3.60 -5.09
CA SER A 372 -5.98 -2.82 -6.27
C SER A 372 -4.86 -2.77 -7.31
N ALA A 373 -5.12 -3.32 -8.50
CA ALA A 373 -4.20 -3.26 -9.64
C ALA A 373 -3.97 -1.81 -10.12
N GLU A 374 -4.99 -0.97 -10.08
CA GLU A 374 -4.90 0.44 -10.50
C GLU A 374 -3.93 1.23 -9.62
N LEU A 375 -3.93 0.98 -8.31
CA LEU A 375 -3.02 1.63 -7.38
C LEU A 375 -1.58 1.15 -7.58
N LYS A 376 -1.38 -0.15 -7.85
CA LYS A 376 -0.07 -0.71 -8.18
C LYS A 376 0.52 -0.13 -9.47
N ASP A 377 -0.32 0.13 -10.47
CA ASP A 377 0.11 0.77 -11.72
C ASP A 377 0.70 2.16 -11.51
N LYS A 378 0.13 2.94 -10.58
CA LYS A 378 0.66 4.27 -10.22
C LYS A 378 2.02 4.20 -9.51
N LEU A 379 2.39 3.05 -8.94
CA LEU A 379 3.67 2.83 -8.27
C LEU A 379 4.76 2.28 -9.19
N LYS A 380 4.43 1.89 -10.44
CA LYS A 380 5.40 1.35 -11.42
C LYS A 380 6.67 2.20 -11.58
N PRO A 381 6.61 3.55 -11.64
CA PRO A 381 7.81 4.38 -11.78
C PRO A 381 8.81 4.27 -10.62
N LEU A 382 8.37 3.76 -9.46
CA LEU A 382 9.21 3.59 -8.27
C LEU A 382 9.83 2.19 -8.18
N ILE A 383 9.44 1.26 -9.07
CA ILE A 383 9.91 -0.13 -9.03
C ILE A 383 11.35 -0.19 -9.51
N ARG A 384 12.21 -0.80 -8.68
CA ARG A 384 13.61 -1.09 -9.00
C ARG A 384 13.81 -2.52 -9.51
N GLY A 385 12.92 -3.43 -9.13
CA GLY A 385 12.95 -4.83 -9.53
C GLY A 385 12.14 -5.70 -8.58
N TYR A 386 12.34 -7.01 -8.70
CA TYR A 386 11.61 -8.02 -7.97
C TYR A 386 12.58 -9.01 -7.33
N VAL A 387 12.20 -9.57 -6.18
CA VAL A 387 12.82 -10.75 -5.59
C VAL A 387 12.51 -11.94 -6.50
N ASP A 388 13.50 -12.78 -6.75
CA ASP A 388 13.33 -13.93 -7.63
C ASP A 388 12.26 -14.87 -7.06
N SER A 389 11.31 -15.23 -7.91
CA SER A 389 10.21 -16.13 -7.55
C SER A 389 10.40 -17.54 -8.12
N SER A 390 11.48 -17.76 -8.90
CA SER A 390 11.79 -19.04 -9.55
C SER A 390 12.56 -20.02 -8.67
#